data_AF-A0A2M8DT73-F1
#
_entry.id   AF-A0A2M8DT73-F1
#
_cell.length_a   1.000
_cell.length_b   1.000
_cell.length_c   1.000
_cell.angle_alpha   90.00
_cell.angle_beta   90.00
_cell.angle_gamma   90.00
#
_symmetry.space_group_name_H-M   'P 1'
#
loop_
_entity.id
_entity.type
_entity.pdbx_description
1 polymer ?
#
loop_
_entity_poly.entity_id
_entity_poly.type
_entity_poly.pdbx_seq_one_letter_code
_entity_poly.pdbx_strand_id
1 'polypeptide(L)'
;TAVVPEPQRCLSEAARVLKPGGTILLFDKFLHPGQSAPLRRLLTPLTRRLATRMDVVFEEVLCAAPELQVVSDTPALGGGWFRRIRLVKLENAG
;
A
#
# COMPACT_ATOMS: atom_id res chain seq x y z
N THR A 1 0.75 -18.84 -4.66
CA THR A 1 1.28 -17.48 -4.92
C THR A 1 0.25 -16.48 -4.47
N ALA A 2 0.55 -15.65 -3.47
CA ALA A 2 -0.39 -14.67 -2.92
C ALA A 2 0.20 -13.25 -3.06
N VAL A 3 0.07 -12.69 -4.25
CA VAL A 3 0.33 -11.28 -4.59
C VAL A 3 -0.81 -10.88 -5.52
N VAL A 4 -1.46 -9.75 -5.25
CA VAL A 4 -2.55 -9.25 -6.09
C VAL A 4 -1.96 -8.85 -7.45
N PRO A 5 -2.45 -9.40 -8.59
CA PRO A 5 -1.87 -9.12 -9.90
C PRO A 5 -2.22 -7.71 -10.42
N GLU A 6 -3.36 -7.16 -9.98
CA GLU A 6 -3.88 -5.86 -10.41
C GLU A 6 -4.31 -5.03 -9.18
N PRO A 7 -3.35 -4.43 -8.44
CA PRO A 7 -3.63 -3.77 -7.17
C PRO A 7 -4.58 -2.57 -7.32
N GLN A 8 -4.52 -1.84 -8.44
CA GLN A 8 -5.45 -0.75 -8.80
C GLN A 8 -6.90 -1.25 -8.83
N ARG A 9 -7.17 -2.34 -9.58
CA ARG A 9 -8.52 -2.93 -9.66
C ARG A 9 -8.98 -3.46 -8.30
N CYS A 10 -8.08 -4.09 -7.55
CA CYS A 10 -8.39 -4.61 -6.22
C CYS A 10 -8.77 -3.51 -5.22
N LEU A 11 -8.03 -2.40 -5.18
CA LEU A 11 -8.36 -1.28 -4.31
C LEU A 11 -9.63 -0.55 -4.77
N SER A 12 -9.82 -0.37 -6.08
CA SER A 12 -11.03 0.25 -6.65
C SER A 12 -12.29 -0.56 -6.34
N GLU A 13 -12.27 -1.88 -6.51
CA GLU A 13 -13.37 -2.76 -6.12
C GLU A 13 -13.62 -2.78 -4.61
N ALA A 14 -12.55 -2.79 -3.80
CA ALA A 14 -12.66 -2.68 -2.35
C ALA A 14 -13.30 -1.34 -1.93
N ALA A 15 -12.94 -0.23 -2.57
CA ALA A 15 -13.55 1.07 -2.36
C ALA A 15 -15.03 1.06 -2.77
N ARG A 16 -15.35 0.51 -3.94
CA ARG A 16 -16.71 0.42 -4.50
C ARG A 16 -17.68 -0.31 -3.56
N VAL A 17 -17.28 -1.43 -2.97
CA VAL A 17 -18.13 -2.20 -2.03
C VAL A 17 -18.11 -1.68 -0.60
N LEU A 18 -17.15 -0.83 -0.23
CA LEU A 18 -17.09 -0.23 1.09
C LEU A 18 -18.19 0.83 1.24
N LYS A 19 -18.87 0.81 2.39
CA LYS A 19 -19.82 1.87 2.77
C LYS A 19 -19.10 3.20 3.04
N PRO A 20 -19.77 4.36 2.87
CA PRO A 20 -19.29 5.64 3.39
C PRO A 20 -18.88 5.55 4.88
N GLY A 21 -17.81 6.24 5.27
CA GLY A 21 -17.21 6.15 6.61
C GLY A 21 -16.54 4.80 6.93
N GLY A 22 -16.59 3.83 6.02
CA GLY A 22 -15.92 2.53 6.16
C GLY A 22 -14.40 2.66 6.14
N THR A 23 -13.70 1.75 6.84
CA THR A 23 -12.22 1.74 6.92
C THR A 23 -11.65 0.54 6.16
N ILE A 24 -10.59 0.77 5.37
CA ILE A 24 -9.70 -0.27 4.85
C ILE A 24 -8.37 -0.21 5.62
N LEU A 25 -7.80 -1.38 5.92
CA LEU A 25 -6.46 -1.51 6.48
C LEU A 25 -5.57 -2.26 5.49
N LEU A 26 -4.67 -1.53 4.83
CA LEU A 26 -3.64 -2.09 3.98
C LEU A 26 -2.42 -2.42 4.84
N PHE A 27 -1.92 -3.65 4.69
CA PHE A 27 -0.64 -4.08 5.22
C PHE A 27 0.15 -4.72 4.08
N ASP A 28 1.09 -3.97 3.52
CA ASP A 28 1.88 -4.42 2.38
C ASP A 28 3.34 -4.00 2.56
N LYS A 29 4.22 -4.68 1.84
CA LYS A 29 5.68 -4.54 1.86
C LYS A 29 6.16 -3.32 1.05
N PHE A 30 5.35 -2.28 0.93
CA PHE A 30 5.69 -1.04 0.22
C PHE A 30 6.94 -0.40 0.84
N LEU A 31 8.02 -0.30 0.07
CA LEU A 31 9.23 0.41 0.48
C LEU A 31 8.95 1.91 0.53
N HIS A 32 9.26 2.54 1.65
CA HIS A 32 9.24 4.00 1.74
C HIS A 32 10.43 4.57 0.95
N PRO A 33 10.23 5.44 -0.06
CA PRO A 33 11.31 6.06 -0.80
C PRO A 33 12.28 6.80 0.15
N GLY A 34 13.59 6.61 -0.04
CA GLY A 34 14.62 7.31 0.74
C GLY A 34 14.94 6.76 2.14
N GLN A 35 14.30 5.69 2.63
CA GLN A 35 14.63 5.15 3.96
C GLN A 35 15.96 4.38 3.97
N SER A 36 17.02 5.02 4.50
CA SER A 36 18.40 4.52 4.54
C SER A 36 18.61 3.30 5.45
N ALA A 37 18.25 2.11 4.96
CA ALA A 37 18.48 0.84 5.63
C ALA A 37 19.78 0.14 5.12
N PRO A 38 20.94 0.26 5.80
CA PRO A 38 22.20 -0.32 5.30
C PRO A 38 22.13 -1.84 5.10
N LEU A 39 21.38 -2.57 5.93
CA LEU A 39 21.15 -4.02 5.76
C LEU A 39 20.44 -4.38 4.43
N ARG A 40 19.68 -3.46 3.80
CA ARG A 40 19.04 -3.73 2.49
C ARG A 40 20.04 -3.79 1.35
N ARG A 41 21.21 -3.15 1.48
CA ARG A 41 22.25 -3.11 0.45
C ARG A 41 22.98 -4.46 0.29
N LEU A 42 23.00 -5.30 1.33
CA LEU A 42 23.60 -6.65 1.30
C LEU A 42 22.70 -7.69 0.62
N LEU A 43 21.38 -7.48 0.60
CA LEU A 43 20.40 -8.43 0.05
C LEU A 43 19.95 -8.11 -1.40
N THR A 44 20.57 -7.10 -2.01
CA THR A 44 20.27 -6.52 -3.34
C THR A 44 19.95 -7.51 -4.48
N PRO A 45 20.69 -8.63 -4.71
CA PRO A 45 20.36 -9.54 -5.81
C PRO A 45 19.06 -10.33 -5.59
N LEU A 46 18.77 -10.72 -4.34
CA LEU A 46 17.51 -11.39 -3.98
C LEU A 46 16.35 -10.39 -3.93
N THR A 47 16.60 -9.17 -3.45
CA THR A 47 15.57 -8.12 -3.45
C THR A 47 15.25 -7.60 -4.84
N ARG A 48 16.10 -7.69 -5.87
CA ARG A 48 15.77 -7.24 -7.24
C ARG A 48 14.52 -7.92 -7.85
N ARG A 49 14.31 -9.22 -7.60
CA ARG A 49 13.08 -9.94 -8.03
C ARG A 49 11.86 -9.64 -7.17
N LEU A 50 12.05 -9.02 -6.00
CA LEU A 50 10.98 -8.52 -5.14
C LEU A 50 10.70 -7.04 -5.45
N ALA A 51 11.70 -6.25 -5.81
CA ALA A 51 11.59 -4.86 -6.26
C ALA A 51 10.67 -4.77 -7.47
N THR A 52 10.88 -5.61 -8.49
CA THR A 52 9.96 -5.75 -9.66
C THR A 52 8.55 -6.28 -9.33
N ARG A 53 8.20 -6.46 -8.06
CA ARG A 53 6.84 -6.69 -7.52
C ARG A 53 6.45 -5.74 -6.37
N MET A 54 7.35 -4.84 -5.99
CA MET A 54 7.22 -3.80 -4.97
C MET A 54 7.37 -2.39 -5.58
N ASP A 55 7.64 -2.31 -6.89
CA ASP A 55 7.50 -1.13 -7.75
C ASP A 55 6.02 -0.72 -7.92
N VAL A 56 5.09 -1.47 -7.32
CA VAL A 56 3.72 -1.02 -7.03
C VAL A 56 3.83 0.12 -6.01
N VAL A 57 3.79 1.35 -6.48
CA VAL A 57 3.75 2.55 -5.62
C VAL A 57 2.34 2.66 -5.04
N PHE A 58 2.20 2.67 -3.71
CA PHE A 58 0.89 2.77 -3.04
C PHE A 58 0.10 4.00 -3.52
N GLU A 59 0.81 5.10 -3.70
CA GLU A 59 0.28 6.39 -4.12
C GLU A 59 -0.32 6.32 -5.54
N GLU A 60 0.26 5.52 -6.45
CA GLU A 60 -0.31 5.24 -7.79
C GLU A 60 -1.51 4.28 -7.72
N VAL A 61 -1.54 3.35 -6.75
CA VAL A 61 -2.69 2.48 -6.52
C VAL A 61 -3.87 3.26 -5.96
N LEU A 62 -3.62 4.23 -5.07
CA LEU A 62 -4.64 5.10 -4.48
C LEU A 62 -5.37 5.96 -5.53
N CYS A 63 -4.69 6.35 -6.62
CA CYS A 63 -5.32 7.06 -7.74
C CYS A 63 -6.49 6.28 -8.41
N ALA A 64 -6.58 4.96 -8.23
CA ALA A 64 -7.70 4.15 -8.72
C ALA A 64 -8.93 4.11 -7.79
N ALA A 65 -8.85 4.75 -6.61
CA ALA A 65 -9.90 4.79 -5.60
C ALA A 65 -10.01 6.19 -4.96
N PRO A 66 -10.38 7.24 -5.72
CA PRO A 66 -10.35 8.63 -5.28
C PRO A 66 -11.33 8.95 -4.12
N GLU A 67 -12.29 8.07 -3.82
CA GLU A 67 -13.14 8.20 -2.63
C GLU A 67 -12.44 7.80 -1.32
N LEU A 68 -11.22 7.26 -1.36
CA LEU A 68 -10.46 6.82 -0.19
C LEU A 68 -9.44 7.87 0.26
N GLN A 69 -9.54 8.29 1.51
CA GLN A 69 -8.59 9.20 2.16
C GLN A 69 -7.63 8.41 3.07
N VAL A 70 -6.33 8.74 3.02
CA VAL A 70 -5.33 8.23 3.96
C VAL A 70 -5.54 8.87 5.34
N VAL A 71 -5.85 8.06 6.33
CA VAL A 71 -6.00 8.48 7.75
C VAL A 71 -4.67 8.32 8.50
N SER A 72 -3.90 7.30 8.16
CA SER A 72 -2.52 7.15 8.63
C SER A 72 -1.71 6.22 7.72
N ASP A 73 -0.42 6.49 7.61
CA ASP A 73 0.60 5.56 7.10
C ASP A 73 1.66 5.42 8.18
N THR A 74 2.02 4.19 8.53
CA THR A 74 2.96 3.89 9.61
C THR A 74 3.89 2.74 9.22
N PRO A 75 5.22 2.89 9.36
CA PRO A 75 6.15 1.77 9.24
C PRO A 75 5.81 0.66 10.23
N ALA A 76 5.75 -0.58 9.75
CA ALA A 76 5.33 -1.73 10.53
C ALA A 76 6.22 -2.96 10.23
N LEU A 77 6.60 -3.67 11.29
CA LEU A 77 7.43 -4.89 11.29
C LEU A 77 8.78 -4.80 10.54
N GLY A 78 9.66 -5.76 10.84
CA GLY A 78 10.94 -5.96 10.13
C GLY A 78 11.89 -4.76 10.10
N GLY A 79 11.73 -3.75 10.95
CA GLY A 79 12.49 -2.49 10.92
C GLY A 79 12.06 -1.50 9.84
N GLY A 80 10.75 -1.41 9.53
CA GLY A 80 10.22 -0.53 8.48
C GLY A 80 10.25 -1.19 7.10
N TRP A 81 9.80 -2.44 7.02
CA TRP A 81 9.74 -3.19 5.76
C TRP A 81 8.33 -3.46 5.25
N PHE A 82 7.31 -3.16 6.06
CA PHE A 82 5.93 -3.06 5.64
C PHE A 82 5.41 -1.66 6.01
N ARG A 83 4.43 -1.18 5.25
CA ARG A 83 3.62 0.00 5.59
C ARG A 83 2.26 -0.51 6.05
N ARG A 84 1.80 -0.06 7.21
CA ARG A 84 0.44 -0.23 7.70
C ARG A 84 -0.30 1.08 7.43
N ILE A 85 -1.13 1.05 6.40
CA ILE A 85 -1.87 2.21 5.89
C ILE A 85 -3.35 2.04 6.22
N ARG A 86 -3.92 3.01 6.92
CA ARG A 86 -5.37 3.09 7.18
C ARG A 86 -6.02 4.05 6.20
N LEU A 87 -6.99 3.57 5.45
CA LEU A 87 -7.84 4.37 4.58
C LEU A 87 -9.25 4.48 5.17
N VAL A 88 -9.94 5.59 4.91
CA VAL A 88 -11.39 5.74 5.13
C VAL A 88 -12.05 6.12 3.82
N LYS A 89 -13.22 5.57 3.52
CA LYS A 89 -14.06 6.07 2.42
C LYS A 89 -14.78 7.33 2.89
N LEU A 90 -14.61 8.41 2.13
CA LEU A 90 -15.25 9.69 2.38
C LEU A 90 -16.77 9.51 2.48
N GLU A 91 -17.40 10.35 3.28
CA GLU A 91 -18.86 10.49 3.23
C GLU A 91 -19.22 11.31 2.00
N ASN A 92 -20.17 10.80 1.20
CA ASN A 92 -20.78 11.61 0.16
C ASN A 92 -21.54 12.74 0.87
N ALA A 93 -21.15 13.99 0.64
CA ALA A 93 -21.96 15.13 1.06
C ALA A 93 -23.33 15.05 0.38
N GLY A 94 -24.38 14.93 1.19
CA GLY A 94 -25.79 14.92 0.77
C GLY A 94 -26.47 16.25 1.01
#